data_AF-A0A2E9P3Z7-F1
#
_entry.id   AF-A0A2E9P3Z7-F1
#
_cell.length_a   1.000
_cell.length_b   1.000
_cell.length_c   1.000
_cell.angle_alpha   90.00
_cell.angle_beta   90.00
_cell.angle_gamma   90.00
#
_symmetry.space_group_name_H-M   'P 1'
#
loop_
_entity.id
_entity.type
_entity.pdbx_description
1 polymer ?
#
loop_
_entity_poly.entity_id
_entity_poly.type
_entity_poly.pdbx_seq_one_letter_code
_entity_poly.pdbx_strand_id
1 'polypeptide(L)'
;MDRRNSEALLEMGFLLLESGDTDEAKRYHGTHRTVSPQQSPRGLLLGLRIADLTGGQDALGSYELALRNLYPDSAEYRAWWERQSR
;
A
#
# COMPACT_ATOMS: atom_id res chain seq x y z
N MET A 1 2.18 -6.00 -19.83
CA MET A 1 1.31 -6.45 -18.75
C MET A 1 0.19 -5.43 -18.60
N ASP A 2 -1.07 -5.86 -18.54
CA ASP A 2 -2.23 -4.96 -18.59
C ASP A 2 -2.39 -4.14 -17.30
N ARG A 3 -2.38 -2.81 -17.43
CA ARG A 3 -2.62 -1.86 -16.34
C ARG A 3 -3.94 -2.13 -15.60
N ARG A 4 -4.98 -2.58 -16.31
CA ARG A 4 -6.28 -2.93 -15.72
C ARG A 4 -6.20 -4.09 -14.73
N ASN A 5 -5.32 -5.05 -14.96
CA ASN A 5 -5.11 -6.15 -14.03
C ASN A 5 -4.36 -5.66 -12.77
N SER A 6 -3.37 -4.78 -12.94
CA SER A 6 -2.67 -4.19 -11.78
C SER A 6 -3.58 -3.35 -10.90
N GLU A 7 -4.49 -2.57 -11.48
CA GLU A 7 -5.42 -1.71 -10.73
C GLU A 7 -6.48 -2.54 -9.99
N ALA A 8 -7.01 -3.60 -10.63
CA ALA A 8 -7.91 -4.53 -9.96
C ALA A 8 -7.26 -5.24 -8.77
N LEU A 9 -6.01 -5.70 -8.91
CA LEU A 9 -5.25 -6.31 -7.81
C LEU A 9 -5.08 -5.34 -6.63
N LEU A 10 -4.81 -4.07 -6.93
CA LEU A 10 -4.66 -3.03 -5.92
C LEU A 10 -5.97 -2.78 -5.17
N GLU A 11 -7.08 -2.66 -5.91
CA GLU A 11 -8.40 -2.39 -5.32
C GLU A 11 -8.88 -3.55 -4.46
N MET A 12 -8.68 -4.80 -4.91
CA MET A 12 -8.97 -5.98 -4.11
C MET A 12 -8.21 -5.95 -2.78
N GLY A 13 -6.93 -5.53 -2.78
CA GLY A 13 -6.15 -5.39 -1.56
C GLY A 13 -6.75 -4.40 -0.55
N PHE A 14 -7.31 -3.28 -1.02
CA PHE A 14 -7.99 -2.31 -0.13
C PHE A 14 -9.32 -2.86 0.40
N LEU A 15 -10.14 -3.46 -0.45
CA LEU A 15 -11.42 -4.05 -0.03
C LEU A 15 -11.22 -5.15 1.03
N LEU A 16 -10.17 -5.94 0.90
CA LEU A 16 -9.82 -6.98 1.86
C LEU A 16 -9.30 -6.42 3.18
N LEU A 17 -8.54 -5.32 3.15
CA LEU A 17 -8.19 -4.61 4.39
C LEU A 17 -9.43 -4.06 5.10
N GLU A 18 -10.37 -3.49 4.35
CA GLU A 18 -11.62 -2.95 4.89
C GLU A 18 -12.52 -4.05 5.47
N SER A 19 -12.47 -5.27 4.91
CA SER A 19 -13.17 -6.44 5.46
C SER A 19 -12.43 -7.12 6.63
N GLY A 20 -11.21 -6.67 6.95
CA GLY A 20 -10.36 -7.23 8.00
C GLY A 20 -9.49 -8.42 7.56
N ASP A 21 -9.59 -8.87 6.31
CA ASP A 21 -8.77 -9.95 5.75
C ASP A 21 -7.39 -9.44 5.31
N THR A 22 -6.53 -9.21 6.31
CA THR A 22 -5.20 -8.64 6.09
C THR A 22 -4.25 -9.60 5.38
N ASP A 23 -4.44 -10.92 5.53
CA ASP A 23 -3.59 -11.93 4.89
C ASP A 23 -3.89 -12.04 3.39
N GLU A 24 -5.17 -12.00 2.99
CA GLU A 24 -5.52 -11.92 1.57
C GLU A 24 -5.09 -10.57 0.98
N ALA A 25 -5.25 -9.45 1.71
CA ALA A 25 -4.76 -8.15 1.26
C ALA A 25 -3.24 -8.17 0.96
N LYS A 26 -2.45 -8.83 1.81
CA LYS A 26 -1.03 -9.09 1.58
C LYS A 26 -0.76 -9.84 0.29
N ARG A 27 -1.53 -10.89 -0.01
CA ARG A 27 -1.39 -11.67 -1.25
C ARG A 27 -1.63 -10.82 -2.48
N TYR A 28 -2.74 -10.07 -2.50
CA TYR A 28 -3.08 -9.19 -3.63
C TYR A 28 -2.07 -8.06 -3.82
N HIS A 29 -1.61 -7.44 -2.74
CA HIS A 29 -0.53 -6.46 -2.79
C HIS A 29 0.77 -7.08 -3.33
N GLY A 30 1.12 -8.29 -2.89
CA GLY A 30 2.26 -9.06 -3.39
C GLY A 30 2.22 -9.25 -4.90
N THR A 31 1.09 -9.72 -5.42
CA THR A 31 0.88 -9.89 -6.87
C THR A 31 0.87 -8.55 -7.61
N HIS A 32 0.28 -7.50 -7.04
CA HIS A 32 0.33 -6.16 -7.64
C HIS A 32 1.78 -5.69 -7.86
N ARG A 33 2.68 -5.93 -6.90
CA ARG A 33 4.10 -5.57 -7.01
C ARG A 33 4.86 -6.31 -8.10
N THR A 34 4.50 -7.57 -8.39
CA THR A 34 5.17 -8.32 -9.47
C THR A 34 4.78 -7.81 -10.85
N VAL A 35 3.56 -7.28 -10.99
CA VAL A 35 3.03 -6.76 -12.26
C VAL A 35 3.24 -5.27 -12.46
N SER A 36 3.50 -4.51 -11.38
CA SER A 36 3.80 -3.07 -11.40
C SER A 36 5.14 -2.81 -10.69
N PRO A 37 6.28 -2.88 -11.42
CA PRO A 37 7.61 -2.70 -10.84
C PRO A 37 7.81 -1.33 -10.20
N GLN A 38 7.21 -0.28 -10.81
CA GLN A 38 7.12 1.04 -10.20
C GLN A 38 5.88 1.09 -9.32
N GLN A 39 6.08 1.24 -8.02
CA GLN A 39 4.99 1.35 -7.06
C GLN A 39 4.34 2.73 -7.15
N SER A 40 3.02 2.75 -7.35
CA SER A 40 2.22 3.97 -7.27
C SER A 40 2.10 4.44 -5.80
N PRO A 41 1.73 5.71 -5.56
CA PRO A 41 1.46 6.19 -4.20
C PRO A 41 0.45 5.31 -3.46
N ARG A 42 -0.60 4.87 -4.17
CA ARG A 42 -1.67 4.01 -3.65
C ARG A 42 -1.20 2.59 -3.36
N GLY A 43 -0.27 2.04 -4.16
CA GLY A 43 0.40 0.77 -3.87
C GLY A 43 1.23 0.85 -2.57
N LEU A 44 2.02 1.91 -2.42
CA LEU A 44 2.80 2.13 -1.19
C LEU A 44 1.90 2.31 0.03
N LEU A 45 0.79 3.05 -0.08
CA LEU A 45 -0.18 3.21 0.99
C LEU A 45 -0.83 1.89 1.41
N LEU A 46 -1.14 1.00 0.45
CA LEU A 46 -1.64 -0.34 0.76
C LEU A 46 -0.60 -1.13 1.57
N GLY A 47 0.66 -1.13 1.12
CA GLY A 47 1.78 -1.75 1.82
C GLY A 47 1.97 -1.23 3.25
N LEU A 48 1.84 0.09 3.44
CA LEU A 48 1.89 0.75 4.75
C LEU A 48 0.81 0.26 5.70
N ARG A 49 -0.46 0.27 5.26
CA ARG A 49 -1.60 -0.19 6.08
C ARG A 49 -1.45 -1.66 6.47
N ILE A 50 -1.01 -2.50 5.52
CA ILE A 50 -0.72 -3.90 5.77
C ILE A 50 0.41 -4.07 6.81
N ALA A 51 1.50 -3.32 6.68
CA ALA A 51 2.64 -3.42 7.58
C ALA A 51 2.28 -2.99 9.00
N ASP A 52 1.51 -1.91 9.12
CA ASP A 52 0.99 -1.37 10.39
C ASP A 52 0.10 -2.39 11.11
N LEU A 53 -0.89 -2.95 10.40
CA LEU A 53 -1.81 -3.95 10.97
C LEU A 53 -1.14 -5.25 11.37
N THR A 54 -0.01 -5.59 10.75
CA THR A 54 0.68 -6.86 11.00
C THR A 54 1.98 -6.72 11.79
N GLY A 55 2.27 -5.53 12.30
CA GLY A 55 3.44 -5.25 13.13
C GLY A 55 4.77 -5.30 12.39
N GLY A 56 4.78 -5.26 11.06
CA GLY A 56 5.98 -5.34 10.23
C GLY A 56 6.75 -4.01 10.18
N GLN A 57 7.50 -3.69 11.23
CA GLN A 57 8.19 -2.40 11.38
C GLN A 57 9.19 -2.07 10.25
N ASP A 58 9.95 -3.06 9.79
CA ASP A 58 10.91 -2.87 8.69
C ASP A 58 10.21 -2.50 7.38
N ALA A 59 9.10 -3.19 7.09
CA ALA A 59 8.29 -2.92 5.91
C ALA A 59 7.58 -1.57 6.02
N LEU A 60 7.07 -1.24 7.22
CA LEU A 60 6.43 0.03 7.52
C LEU A 60 7.39 1.18 7.18
N GLY A 61 8.56 1.23 7.82
CA GLY A 61 9.55 2.29 7.59
C GLY A 61 10.02 2.37 6.14
N SER A 62 10.18 1.21 5.46
CA SER A 62 10.56 1.18 4.04
C SER A 62 9.51 1.84 3.15
N TYR A 63 8.23 1.54 3.34
CA TYR A 63 7.17 2.16 2.56
C TYR A 63 6.96 3.63 2.92
N GLU A 64 7.14 4.02 4.19
CA GLU A 64 7.01 5.42 4.62
C GLU A 64 8.07 6.28 3.94
N LEU A 65 9.31 5.80 3.96
CA LEU A 65 10.43 6.46 3.31
C LEU A 65 10.20 6.55 1.79
N ALA A 66 9.74 5.47 1.16
CA ALA A 66 9.44 5.47 -0.27
C ALA A 66 8.32 6.48 -0.61
N LEU A 67 7.22 6.50 0.15
CA LEU A 67 6.10 7.39 -0.09
C LEU A 67 6.49 8.85 0.11
N ARG A 68 7.24 9.15 1.18
CA ARG A 68 7.77 10.51 1.44
C ARG A 68 8.72 10.98 0.35
N ASN A 69 9.64 10.14 -0.09
CA ASN A 69 10.69 10.54 -1.04
C ASN A 69 10.18 10.60 -2.49
N LEU A 70 9.30 9.69 -2.89
CA LEU A 70 8.80 9.61 -4.27
C LEU A 70 7.57 10.47 -4.50
N TYR A 71 6.72 10.64 -3.48
CA TYR A 71 5.40 11.24 -3.62
C TYR A 71 5.02 12.17 -2.45
N PRO A 72 5.87 13.16 -2.09
CA PRO A 72 5.63 14.04 -0.94
C PRO A 72 4.33 14.86 -1.03
N ASP A 73 3.87 15.18 -2.25
CA ASP A 73 2.64 15.96 -2.46
C ASP A 73 1.41 15.10 -2.77
N SER A 74 1.51 13.77 -2.65
CA SER A 74 0.39 12.87 -2.91
C SER A 74 -0.68 12.94 -1.83
N ALA A 75 -1.93 12.63 -2.21
CA ALA A 75 -3.02 12.52 -1.25
C ALA A 75 -2.78 11.36 -0.28
N GLU A 76 -2.13 10.30 -0.75
CA GLU A 76 -1.78 9.11 0.03
C GLU A 76 -0.77 9.42 1.13
N TYR A 77 0.27 10.21 0.83
CA TYR A 77 1.23 10.63 1.84
C TYR A 77 0.56 11.50 2.91
N ARG A 78 -0.26 12.48 2.50
CA ARG A 78 -1.03 13.31 3.44
C ARG A 78 -1.97 12.48 4.31
N ALA A 79 -2.74 11.58 3.70
CA ALA A 79 -3.68 10.72 4.42
C ALA A 79 -2.96 9.81 5.42
N TRP A 80 -1.79 9.28 5.06
CA TRP A 80 -0.96 8.49 5.97
C TRP A 80 -0.47 9.32 7.16
N TRP A 81 0.09 10.50 6.89
CA TRP A 81 0.59 11.41 7.91
C TRP A 81 -0.50 11.87 8.88
N GLU A 82 -1.64 12.29 8.35
CA GLU A 82 -2.80 12.69 9.16
C GLU A 82 -3.28 11.57 10.08
N ARG A 83 -3.26 10.32 9.60
CA ARG A 83 -3.63 9.15 10.41
C ARG A 83 -2.69 8.91 11.58
N GLN A 84 -1.39 9.15 11.42
CA GLN A 84 -0.40 8.99 12.50
C GLN A 84 -0.41 10.13 13.51
N SER A 85 -0.84 11.32 13.09
CA SER A 85 -0.91 12.50 13.96
C SER A 85 -2.12 12.54 14.91
N ARG A 86 -3.02 11.55 14.82
CA ARG A 86 -4.22 11.40 15.66
C ARG A 86 -3.98 10.43 16.79
#